data_AF-C4KI17-F1
#
_entry.id   AF-C4KI17-F1
#
_cell.length_a   1.000
_cell.length_b   1.000
_cell.length_c   1.000
_cell.angle_alpha   90.00
_cell.angle_beta   90.00
_cell.angle_gamma   90.00
#
_symmetry.space_group_name_H-M   'P 1'
#
loop_
_entity.id
_entity.type
_entity.pdbx_description
1 polymer ?
#
loop_
_entity_poly.entity_id
_entity_poly.type
_entity_poly.pdbx_seq_one_letter_code
_entity_poly.pdbx_strand_id
1 'polypeptide(L)'
;MSKLKEYKEVSIEEIKEVEEFKNFIPENNMYDKIKEDIAKNGIKVPLIVNQNYELINGYTRLKIARELGIKEVPVAVYETEGRADEYDLLVSTNLTQRQLSRAQALALIEKAVEEKTRLLKKSNISENKIGEQKVERVPVQLSESQDKKIQSLTDLRNAVKEELKKYNVRVDDRTLDYYIRIKENAPWLTDYILKGKLGIYPAYSIYTKLQEMGLLEAVAKLPPYERNSLLTDGRKIILDGRKDLLEEIVNHRMAVSQAINKLKTEEKLKKAKKKPKAKEDIEREEEDEGEEDETIDREDSESDNDEYDLVGEWQRAKEEEEKQLTPQFNEKDEEAPPTRIVIYTPKADLDSLYKAMPSIKKLVDEGKLTEKDAEKIYEIWRNMEAIYKQASLLWYNTVNILLKRIGLSEKEREEIFYEMVRPYFRLFSREEVFPKEVLEGKL
;
A
#
# COMPACT_ATOMS: atom_id res chain seq x y z
N MET A 1 -22.68 6.90 -20.45
CA MET A 1 -21.71 7.48 -19.49
C MET A 1 -22.49 8.25 -18.46
N SER A 2 -22.31 7.92 -17.19
CA SER A 2 -23.06 8.50 -16.08
C SER A 2 -22.90 10.03 -16.05
N LYS A 3 -24.00 10.76 -15.95
CA LYS A 3 -23.99 12.22 -15.90
C LYS A 3 -24.45 12.70 -14.54
N LEU A 4 -23.67 13.59 -13.93
CA LEU A 4 -24.11 14.29 -12.73
C LEU A 4 -25.34 15.13 -13.08
N LYS A 5 -26.45 14.87 -12.40
CA LYS A 5 -27.71 15.58 -12.60
C LYS A 5 -27.84 16.76 -11.64
N GLU A 6 -27.64 16.51 -10.36
CA GLU A 6 -27.80 17.51 -9.31
C GLU A 6 -27.07 17.12 -8.02
N TYR A 7 -26.81 18.11 -7.17
CA TYR A 7 -26.46 17.93 -5.76
C TYR A 7 -27.64 18.37 -4.90
N LYS A 8 -27.98 17.60 -3.87
CA LYS A 8 -29.03 17.95 -2.90
C LYS A 8 -28.87 17.21 -1.58
N GLU A 9 -29.54 17.70 -0.55
CA GLU A 9 -29.74 17.00 0.72
C GLU A 9 -30.94 16.06 0.59
N VAL A 10 -30.80 14.83 1.10
CA VAL A 10 -31.86 13.81 1.06
C VAL A 10 -31.95 13.13 2.42
N SER A 11 -33.15 12.74 2.82
CA SER A 11 -33.36 11.92 4.01
C SER A 11 -32.58 10.62 3.91
N ILE A 12 -31.86 10.26 4.98
CA ILE A 12 -31.03 9.06 5.04
C ILE A 12 -31.84 7.76 4.84
N GLU A 13 -33.16 7.81 5.08
CA GLU A 13 -34.10 6.71 4.92
C GLU A 13 -34.47 6.45 3.45
N GLU A 14 -34.30 7.44 2.57
CA GLU A 14 -34.57 7.29 1.14
C GLU A 14 -33.42 6.60 0.39
N ILE A 15 -32.24 6.53 1.00
CA ILE A 15 -31.04 5.93 0.41
C ILE A 15 -31.13 4.40 0.46
N LYS A 16 -31.11 3.78 -0.71
CA LYS A 16 -31.22 2.32 -0.87
C LYS A 16 -29.83 1.71 -1.01
N GLU A 17 -29.43 0.87 -0.06
CA GLU A 17 -28.19 0.10 -0.19
C GLU A 17 -28.33 -1.02 -1.22
N VAL A 18 -27.27 -1.23 -2.01
CA VAL A 18 -27.17 -2.31 -2.98
C VAL A 18 -26.05 -3.25 -2.51
N GLU A 19 -26.43 -4.48 -2.16
CA GLU A 19 -25.49 -5.46 -1.57
C GLU A 19 -24.30 -5.77 -2.50
N GLU A 20 -24.53 -5.72 -3.82
CA GLU A 20 -23.51 -5.86 -4.87
C GLU A 20 -22.39 -4.82 -4.73
N PHE A 21 -22.75 -3.55 -4.48
CA PHE A 21 -21.77 -2.45 -4.35
C PHE A 21 -21.16 -2.37 -2.94
N LYS A 22 -21.91 -2.74 -1.92
CA LYS A 22 -21.45 -2.75 -0.52
C LYS A 22 -20.18 -3.59 -0.32
N ASN A 23 -20.16 -4.78 -0.92
CA ASN A 23 -19.04 -5.72 -0.82
C ASN A 23 -18.02 -5.56 -1.97
N PHE A 24 -18.22 -4.54 -2.82
CA PHE A 24 -17.36 -4.34 -3.97
C PHE A 24 -16.01 -3.77 -3.58
N ILE A 25 -16.02 -2.78 -2.68
CA ILE A 25 -14.83 -2.11 -2.17
C ILE A 25 -14.54 -2.60 -0.74
N PRO A 26 -13.28 -2.93 -0.40
CA PRO A 26 -12.91 -3.25 0.97
C PRO A 26 -13.24 -2.14 1.96
N GLU A 27 -13.38 -2.54 3.22
CA GLU A 27 -13.53 -1.61 4.34
C GLU A 27 -12.38 -0.61 4.38
N ASN A 28 -12.72 0.63 4.75
CA ASN A 28 -11.77 1.72 4.84
C ASN A 28 -11.02 1.64 6.18
N ASN A 29 -9.70 1.60 6.13
CA ASN A 29 -8.83 1.57 7.32
C ASN A 29 -8.80 2.91 8.08
N MET A 30 -9.45 3.96 7.57
CA MET A 30 -9.57 5.28 8.20
C MET A 30 -10.95 5.52 8.83
N TYR A 31 -11.71 4.47 9.14
CA TYR A 31 -13.10 4.58 9.64
C TYR A 31 -13.25 5.57 10.80
N ASP A 32 -12.44 5.45 11.86
CA ASP A 32 -12.55 6.30 13.05
C ASP A 32 -12.23 7.77 12.73
N LYS A 33 -11.21 8.02 11.91
CA LYS A 33 -10.86 9.37 11.45
C LYS A 33 -11.98 10.01 10.64
N ILE A 34 -12.62 9.24 9.76
CA ILE A 34 -13.77 9.73 8.97
C ILE A 34 -14.95 10.01 9.90
N LYS A 35 -15.17 9.17 10.93
CA LYS A 35 -16.24 9.37 11.91
C LYS A 35 -16.04 10.64 12.73
N GLU A 36 -14.82 10.88 13.19
CA GLU A 36 -14.47 12.12 13.91
C GLU A 36 -14.63 13.37 13.02
N ASP A 37 -14.19 13.32 11.76
CA ASP A 37 -14.34 14.45 10.83
C ASP A 37 -15.81 14.75 10.53
N ILE A 38 -16.63 13.73 10.29
CA ILE A 38 -18.07 13.89 10.05
C ILE A 38 -18.77 14.43 11.30
N ALA A 39 -18.41 13.97 12.50
CA ALA A 39 -18.98 14.47 13.73
C ALA A 39 -18.67 15.96 13.97
N LYS A 40 -17.47 16.42 13.57
CA LYS A 40 -17.03 17.82 13.75
C LYS A 40 -17.52 18.74 12.62
N ASN A 41 -17.47 18.27 11.39
CA ASN A 41 -17.58 19.11 10.20
C ASN A 41 -18.73 18.72 9.26
N GLY A 42 -19.50 17.68 9.58
CA GLY A 42 -20.50 17.11 8.68
C GLY A 42 -19.90 16.38 7.49
N ILE A 43 -20.76 15.91 6.58
CA ILE A 43 -20.36 15.19 5.38
C ILE A 43 -19.99 16.20 4.28
N LYS A 44 -18.71 16.47 4.07
CA LYS A 44 -18.25 17.40 3.01
C LYS A 44 -18.31 16.80 1.61
N VAL A 45 -17.99 15.51 1.50
CA VAL A 45 -18.00 14.79 0.22
C VAL A 45 -19.32 14.04 0.13
N PRO A 46 -20.20 14.37 -0.84
CA PRO A 46 -21.53 13.77 -0.94
C PRO A 46 -21.49 12.27 -1.21
N LEU A 47 -22.55 11.57 -0.80
CA LEU A 47 -22.81 10.21 -1.23
C LEU A 47 -23.11 10.18 -2.74
N ILE A 48 -22.74 9.11 -3.42
CA ILE A 48 -22.98 8.97 -4.86
C ILE A 48 -24.13 8.00 -5.06
N VAL A 49 -25.22 8.46 -5.67
CA VAL A 49 -26.43 7.67 -5.91
C VAL A 49 -26.86 7.74 -7.37
N ASN A 50 -27.60 6.73 -7.85
CA ASN A 50 -28.29 6.82 -9.15
C ASN A 50 -29.63 7.58 -9.04
N GLN A 51 -30.33 7.74 -10.17
CA GLN A 51 -31.64 8.38 -10.26
C GLN A 51 -32.74 7.75 -9.39
N ASN A 52 -32.53 6.53 -8.89
CA ASN A 52 -33.47 5.78 -8.04
C ASN A 52 -33.09 5.80 -6.55
N TYR A 53 -32.07 6.60 -6.18
CA TYR A 53 -31.44 6.67 -4.87
C TYR A 53 -30.77 5.37 -4.41
N GLU A 54 -30.38 4.51 -5.34
CA GLU A 54 -29.49 3.40 -5.02
C GLU A 54 -28.08 3.92 -4.78
N LEU A 55 -27.49 3.52 -3.65
CA LEU A 55 -26.16 3.94 -3.24
C LEU A 55 -25.09 3.24 -4.07
N ILE A 56 -24.39 4.01 -4.90
CA ILE A 56 -23.26 3.53 -5.69
C ILE A 56 -21.99 3.63 -4.83
N ASN A 57 -21.71 4.79 -4.23
CA ASN A 57 -20.51 4.98 -3.41
C ASN A 57 -20.81 5.82 -2.16
N GLY A 58 -20.05 5.60 -1.10
CA GLY A 58 -20.20 6.30 0.18
C GLY A 58 -20.77 5.46 1.33
N TYR A 59 -20.78 4.12 1.21
CA TYR A 59 -21.25 3.20 2.25
C TYR A 59 -20.69 3.50 3.65
N THR A 60 -19.39 3.80 3.77
CA THR A 60 -18.77 4.16 5.05
C THR A 60 -19.37 5.44 5.64
N ARG A 61 -19.58 6.47 4.81
CA ARG A 61 -20.17 7.75 5.22
C ARG A 61 -21.63 7.57 5.62
N LEU A 62 -22.39 6.79 4.87
CA LEU A 62 -23.78 6.47 5.20
C LEU A 62 -23.88 5.73 6.55
N LYS A 63 -23.02 4.73 6.78
CA LYS A 63 -22.97 4.00 8.05
C LYS A 63 -22.67 4.95 9.22
N ILE A 64 -21.66 5.80 9.08
CA ILE A 64 -21.30 6.80 10.09
C ILE A 64 -22.45 7.78 10.34
N ALA A 65 -23.11 8.26 9.27
CA ALA A 65 -24.23 9.18 9.38
C ALA A 65 -25.36 8.60 10.24
N ARG A 66 -25.71 7.32 10.03
CA ARG A 66 -26.68 6.61 10.85
C ARG A 66 -26.24 6.48 12.31
N GLU A 67 -24.98 6.13 12.55
CA GLU A 67 -24.44 6.01 13.91
C GLU A 67 -24.42 7.34 14.67
N LEU A 68 -24.23 8.46 13.96
CA LEU A 68 -24.24 9.80 14.54
C LEU A 68 -25.65 10.42 14.62
N GLY A 69 -26.69 9.71 14.17
CA GLY A 69 -28.07 10.21 14.18
C GLY A 69 -28.34 11.34 13.17
N ILE A 70 -27.52 11.46 12.12
CA ILE A 70 -27.71 12.43 11.04
C ILE A 70 -28.93 12.01 10.21
N LYS A 71 -29.90 12.92 10.06
CA LYS A 71 -31.18 12.67 9.38
C LYS A 71 -31.14 12.94 7.88
N GLU A 72 -30.40 13.96 7.47
CA GLU A 72 -30.25 14.38 6.08
C GLU A 72 -28.79 14.29 5.68
N VAL A 73 -28.53 13.79 4.48
CA VAL A 73 -27.17 13.58 3.95
C VAL A 73 -27.03 14.21 2.57
N PRO A 74 -25.88 14.84 2.26
CA PRO A 74 -25.63 15.39 0.94
C PRO A 74 -25.40 14.26 -0.04
N VAL A 75 -26.10 14.31 -1.17
CA VAL A 75 -25.97 13.35 -2.27
C VAL A 75 -25.68 14.04 -3.59
N ALA A 76 -24.90 13.36 -4.42
CA ALA A 76 -24.70 13.65 -5.82
C ALA A 76 -25.52 12.61 -6.62
N VAL A 77 -26.55 13.08 -7.31
CA VAL A 77 -27.43 12.21 -8.10
C VAL A 77 -26.87 12.11 -9.50
N TYR A 78 -26.57 10.90 -9.94
CA TYR A 78 -26.13 10.60 -11.30
C TYR A 78 -27.27 9.93 -12.07
N GLU A 79 -27.44 10.35 -13.32
CA GLU A 79 -28.23 9.60 -14.30
C GLU A 79 -27.34 8.50 -14.90
N THR A 80 -27.76 7.24 -14.73
CA THR A 80 -27.02 6.06 -15.21
C THR A 80 -27.86 5.27 -16.22
N GLU A 81 -27.20 4.76 -17.25
CA GLU A 81 -27.85 3.96 -18.31
C GLU A 81 -28.06 2.49 -17.90
N GLY A 82 -27.39 2.04 -16.84
CA GLY A 82 -27.52 0.69 -16.29
C GLY A 82 -26.34 0.29 -15.40
N ARG A 83 -26.35 -0.97 -14.94
CA ARG A 83 -25.38 -1.49 -13.94
C ARG A 83 -23.91 -1.39 -14.40
N ALA A 84 -23.63 -1.53 -15.70
CA ALA A 84 -22.27 -1.36 -16.23
C ALA A 84 -21.73 0.07 -16.05
N ASP A 85 -22.58 1.08 -16.29
CA ASP A 85 -22.26 2.50 -16.11
C ASP A 85 -22.13 2.85 -14.61
N GLU A 86 -22.89 2.17 -13.74
CA GLU A 86 -22.75 2.30 -12.28
C GLU A 86 -21.43 1.73 -11.78
N TYR A 87 -20.93 0.62 -12.36
CA TYR A 87 -19.59 0.13 -12.09
C TYR A 87 -18.50 1.13 -12.51
N ASP A 88 -18.67 1.79 -13.65
CA ASP A 88 -17.77 2.86 -14.10
C ASP A 88 -17.72 4.03 -13.11
N LEU A 89 -18.88 4.43 -12.61
CA LEU A 89 -19.00 5.48 -11.61
C LEU A 89 -18.41 5.05 -10.25
N LEU A 90 -18.63 3.81 -9.84
CA LEU A 90 -18.06 3.24 -8.62
C LEU A 90 -16.53 3.23 -8.67
N VAL A 91 -15.94 2.76 -9.77
CA VAL A 91 -14.48 2.70 -9.94
C VAL A 91 -13.90 4.11 -9.98
N SER A 92 -14.39 5.00 -10.84
CA SER A 92 -13.87 6.35 -11.00
C SER A 92 -13.92 7.17 -9.70
N THR A 93 -15.02 7.10 -8.96
CA THR A 93 -15.15 7.82 -7.69
C THR A 93 -14.26 7.24 -6.59
N ASN A 94 -14.03 5.92 -6.56
CA ASN A 94 -13.07 5.34 -5.60
C ASN A 94 -11.61 5.67 -5.96
N LEU A 95 -11.24 5.64 -7.24
CA LEU A 95 -9.88 5.99 -7.67
C LEU A 95 -9.52 7.45 -7.34
N THR A 96 -10.51 8.34 -7.30
CA THR A 96 -10.31 9.77 -7.00
C THR A 96 -10.43 10.10 -5.50
N GLN A 97 -11.36 9.45 -4.80
CA GLN A 97 -11.67 9.78 -3.39
C GLN A 97 -10.91 8.92 -2.37
N ARG A 98 -10.32 7.79 -2.78
CA ARG A 98 -9.54 6.92 -1.88
C ARG A 98 -8.06 6.97 -2.21
N GLN A 99 -7.24 6.77 -1.19
CA GLN A 99 -5.80 6.59 -1.32
C GLN A 99 -5.49 5.12 -1.70
N LEU A 100 -5.85 4.72 -2.91
CA LEU A 100 -5.57 3.37 -3.41
C LEU A 100 -4.15 3.27 -3.95
N SER A 101 -3.44 2.20 -3.60
CA SER A 101 -2.21 1.83 -4.30
C SER A 101 -2.52 1.40 -5.75
N ARG A 102 -1.51 1.41 -6.62
CA ARG A 102 -1.65 0.94 -8.02
C ARG A 102 -2.16 -0.50 -8.10
N ALA A 103 -1.71 -1.36 -7.20
CA ALA A 103 -2.15 -2.75 -7.12
C ALA A 103 -3.64 -2.86 -6.76
N GLN A 104 -4.10 -2.07 -5.79
CA GLN A 104 -5.52 -2.01 -5.43
C GLN A 104 -6.37 -1.43 -6.55
N ALA A 105 -5.90 -0.38 -7.22
CA ALA A 105 -6.57 0.21 -8.36
C ALA A 105 -6.75 -0.80 -9.50
N LEU A 106 -5.70 -1.57 -9.84
CA LEU A 106 -5.79 -2.64 -10.83
C LEU A 106 -6.79 -3.70 -10.41
N ALA A 107 -6.72 -4.21 -9.18
CA ALA A 107 -7.63 -5.22 -8.70
C ALA A 107 -9.10 -4.76 -8.71
N LEU A 108 -9.32 -3.48 -8.39
CA LEU A 108 -10.65 -2.86 -8.43
C LEU A 108 -11.19 -2.77 -9.87
N ILE A 109 -10.36 -2.31 -10.81
CA ILE A 109 -10.70 -2.19 -12.23
C ILE A 109 -11.01 -3.57 -12.81
N GLU A 110 -10.17 -4.58 -12.54
CA GLU A 110 -10.40 -5.94 -13.03
C GLU A 110 -11.71 -6.53 -12.50
N LYS A 111 -11.98 -6.39 -11.20
CA LYS A 111 -13.27 -6.82 -10.61
C LYS A 111 -14.47 -6.18 -11.32
N ALA A 112 -14.36 -4.91 -11.72
CA ALA A 112 -15.42 -4.22 -12.45
C ALA A 112 -15.57 -4.73 -13.88
N VAL A 113 -14.47 -4.99 -14.59
CA VAL A 113 -14.48 -5.59 -15.92
C VAL A 113 -15.14 -6.97 -15.91
N GLU A 114 -14.86 -7.77 -14.90
CA GLU A 114 -15.46 -9.10 -14.73
C GLU A 114 -16.98 -9.01 -14.56
N GLU A 115 -17.47 -8.14 -13.67
CA GLU A 115 -18.90 -7.97 -13.45
C GLU A 115 -19.63 -7.42 -14.67
N LYS A 116 -19.05 -6.43 -15.37
CA LYS A 116 -19.59 -5.93 -16.64
C LYS A 116 -19.69 -7.04 -17.68
N THR A 117 -18.66 -7.88 -17.79
CA THR A 117 -18.64 -9.01 -18.72
C THR A 117 -19.71 -10.06 -18.34
N ARG A 118 -19.93 -10.29 -17.05
CA ARG A 118 -20.99 -11.17 -16.55
C ARG A 118 -22.37 -10.65 -16.91
N LEU A 119 -22.59 -9.34 -16.84
CA LEU A 119 -23.85 -8.70 -17.25
C LEU A 119 -24.11 -8.89 -18.75
N LEU A 120 -23.11 -8.64 -19.60
CA LEU A 120 -23.22 -8.82 -21.06
C LEU A 120 -23.60 -10.27 -21.43
N LYS A 121 -22.97 -11.26 -20.78
CA LYS A 121 -23.29 -12.68 -20.99
C LYS A 121 -24.73 -13.02 -20.60
N LYS A 122 -25.24 -12.46 -19.49
CA LYS A 122 -26.64 -12.69 -19.05
C LYS A 122 -27.64 -12.12 -20.07
N SER A 123 -27.40 -10.92 -20.59
CA SER A 123 -28.25 -10.29 -21.61
C SER A 123 -28.32 -11.12 -22.90
N ASN A 124 -27.18 -11.63 -23.38
CA ASN A 124 -27.13 -12.46 -24.60
C ASN A 124 -27.83 -13.81 -24.43
N ILE A 125 -27.82 -14.40 -23.22
CA ILE A 125 -28.53 -15.66 -22.93
C ILE A 125 -30.05 -15.45 -22.90
N SER A 126 -30.54 -14.29 -22.43
CA SER A 126 -31.96 -13.96 -22.50
C SER A 126 -32.46 -13.74 -23.94
N GLU A 127 -31.61 -13.24 -24.84
CA GLU A 127 -31.95 -13.04 -26.26
C GLU A 127 -31.92 -14.36 -27.06
N ASN A 128 -30.94 -15.23 -26.81
CA ASN A 128 -30.82 -16.51 -27.52
C ASN A 128 -31.87 -17.57 -27.15
N LYS A 129 -32.66 -17.38 -26.07
CA LYS A 129 -33.82 -18.25 -25.77
C LYS A 129 -35.00 -18.07 -26.73
N ILE A 130 -34.94 -17.10 -27.66
CA ILE A 130 -36.02 -16.80 -28.62
C ILE A 130 -35.72 -17.36 -30.03
N GLY A 131 -34.54 -17.91 -30.30
CA GLY A 131 -34.19 -18.39 -31.64
C GLY A 131 -33.18 -19.53 -31.67
N GLU A 132 -33.62 -20.77 -31.42
CA GLU A 132 -32.82 -21.94 -31.74
C GLU A 132 -33.08 -22.39 -33.19
N GLN A 133 -32.12 -22.17 -34.08
CA GLN A 133 -31.90 -23.04 -35.24
C GLN A 133 -30.45 -23.53 -35.27
N LYS A 134 -30.32 -24.86 -35.28
CA LYS A 134 -29.08 -25.65 -35.34
C LYS A 134 -28.24 -25.32 -36.57
N VAL A 135 -26.93 -25.17 -36.37
CA VAL A 135 -25.95 -25.53 -37.42
C VAL A 135 -24.85 -26.40 -36.81
N GLU A 136 -24.72 -27.57 -37.42
CA GLU A 136 -23.79 -28.65 -37.17
C GLU A 136 -22.36 -28.27 -37.63
N ARG A 137 -21.34 -28.55 -36.81
CA ARG A 137 -19.92 -28.53 -37.25
C ARG A 137 -19.14 -29.71 -36.67
N VAL A 138 -18.44 -30.38 -37.57
CA VAL A 138 -17.61 -31.60 -37.44
C VAL A 138 -16.16 -31.21 -37.01
N PRO A 139 -15.38 -32.08 -36.33
CA PRO A 139 -14.40 -31.65 -35.33
C PRO A 139 -12.95 -31.55 -35.87
N VAL A 140 -12.17 -30.63 -35.29
CA VAL A 140 -10.70 -30.60 -35.38
C VAL A 140 -10.15 -30.63 -33.95
N GLN A 141 -9.40 -31.68 -33.63
CA GLN A 141 -8.88 -31.97 -32.29
C GLN A 141 -7.53 -31.27 -32.04
N LEU A 142 -7.60 -30.08 -31.45
CA LEU A 142 -6.82 -29.67 -30.29
C LEU A 142 -7.88 -29.28 -29.25
N SER A 143 -7.73 -29.68 -27.98
CA SER A 143 -8.84 -29.70 -27.03
C SER A 143 -9.52 -28.31 -26.91
N GLU A 144 -10.71 -28.15 -27.51
CA GLU A 144 -11.44 -26.87 -27.62
C GLU A 144 -11.58 -26.11 -26.30
N SER A 145 -11.48 -26.81 -25.16
CA SER A 145 -11.51 -26.25 -23.81
C SER A 145 -10.29 -25.39 -23.46
N GLN A 146 -9.09 -25.76 -23.94
CA GLN A 146 -7.86 -25.03 -23.63
C GLN A 146 -7.75 -23.75 -24.47
N ASP A 147 -8.09 -23.82 -25.77
CA ASP A 147 -8.07 -22.66 -26.67
C ASP A 147 -9.10 -21.59 -26.26
N LYS A 148 -10.31 -22.01 -25.86
CA LYS A 148 -11.35 -21.10 -25.33
C LYS A 148 -10.89 -20.42 -24.04
N LYS A 149 -10.13 -21.10 -23.18
CA LYS A 149 -9.61 -20.54 -21.93
C LYS A 149 -8.52 -19.50 -22.20
N ILE A 150 -7.56 -19.82 -23.07
CA ILE A 150 -6.46 -18.91 -23.46
C ILE A 150 -7.02 -17.63 -24.11
N GLN A 151 -8.01 -17.77 -25.00
CA GLN A 151 -8.67 -16.62 -25.62
C GLN A 151 -9.37 -15.75 -24.58
N SER A 152 -10.14 -16.35 -23.66
CA SER A 152 -10.85 -15.62 -22.61
C SER A 152 -9.92 -14.83 -21.68
N LEU A 153 -8.71 -15.33 -21.41
CA LEU A 153 -7.73 -14.63 -20.56
C LEU A 153 -7.08 -13.47 -21.30
N THR A 154 -6.83 -13.64 -22.59
CA THR A 154 -6.31 -12.59 -23.46
C THR A 154 -7.32 -11.45 -23.57
N ASP A 155 -8.61 -11.79 -23.72
CA ASP A 155 -9.70 -10.81 -23.78
C ASP A 155 -9.82 -10.05 -22.45
N LEU A 156 -9.76 -10.75 -21.30
CA LEU A 156 -9.77 -10.12 -19.98
C LEU A 156 -8.57 -9.18 -19.80
N ARG A 157 -7.37 -9.64 -20.13
CA ARG A 157 -6.14 -8.84 -20.06
C ARG A 157 -6.27 -7.56 -20.87
N ASN A 158 -6.75 -7.65 -22.11
CA ASN A 158 -6.91 -6.50 -22.99
C ASN A 158 -7.99 -5.54 -22.46
N ALA A 159 -9.13 -6.05 -22.00
CA ALA A 159 -10.18 -5.24 -21.42
C ALA A 159 -9.71 -4.47 -20.17
N VAL A 160 -8.97 -5.14 -19.28
CA VAL A 160 -8.36 -4.51 -18.10
C VAL A 160 -7.33 -3.45 -18.53
N LYS A 161 -6.50 -3.74 -19.53
CA LYS A 161 -5.50 -2.79 -20.05
C LYS A 161 -6.15 -1.52 -20.61
N GLU A 162 -7.27 -1.64 -21.31
CA GLU A 162 -8.00 -0.48 -21.83
C GLU A 162 -8.64 0.35 -20.71
N GLU A 163 -9.25 -0.28 -19.71
CA GLU A 163 -9.79 0.44 -18.55
C GLU A 163 -8.69 1.11 -17.70
N LEU A 164 -7.51 0.47 -17.55
CA LEU A 164 -6.35 1.09 -16.90
C LEU A 164 -5.91 2.37 -17.61
N LYS A 165 -5.87 2.36 -18.96
CA LYS A 165 -5.57 3.56 -19.76
C LYS A 165 -6.63 4.64 -19.58
N LYS A 166 -7.91 4.27 -19.65
CA LYS A 166 -9.05 5.18 -19.46
C LYS A 166 -9.00 5.92 -18.13
N TYR A 167 -8.61 5.23 -17.05
CA TYR A 167 -8.45 5.83 -15.72
C TYR A 167 -7.06 6.40 -15.44
N ASN A 168 -6.16 6.40 -16.43
CA ASN A 168 -4.79 6.88 -16.32
C ASN A 168 -3.97 6.20 -15.20
N VAL A 169 -4.26 4.92 -14.93
CA VAL A 169 -3.55 4.10 -13.94
C VAL A 169 -2.36 3.43 -14.63
N ARG A 170 -1.14 3.83 -14.25
CA ARG A 170 0.10 3.31 -14.84
C ARG A 170 0.48 1.96 -14.21
N VAL A 171 0.41 0.91 -15.02
CA VAL A 171 0.90 -0.44 -14.69
C VAL A 171 1.63 -0.98 -15.91
N ASP A 172 2.81 -1.56 -15.70
CA ASP A 172 3.57 -2.21 -16.78
C ASP A 172 2.97 -3.57 -17.16
N ASP A 173 3.30 -4.04 -18.37
CA ASP A 173 2.73 -5.27 -18.91
C ASP A 173 3.11 -6.52 -18.09
N ARG A 174 4.31 -6.55 -17.48
CA ARG A 174 4.75 -7.68 -16.66
C ARG A 174 3.94 -7.78 -15.37
N THR A 175 3.70 -6.66 -14.70
CA THR A 175 2.84 -6.58 -13.51
C THR A 175 1.41 -6.99 -13.83
N LEU A 176 0.86 -6.55 -14.97
CA LEU A 176 -0.46 -6.98 -15.43
C LEU A 176 -0.49 -8.50 -15.67
N ASP A 177 0.53 -9.05 -16.33
CA ASP A 177 0.62 -10.48 -16.61
C ASP A 177 0.71 -11.31 -15.32
N TYR A 178 1.45 -10.86 -14.31
CA TYR A 178 1.46 -11.48 -12.98
C TYR A 178 0.08 -11.48 -12.35
N TYR A 179 -0.63 -10.35 -12.40
CA TYR A 179 -1.98 -10.26 -11.85
C TYR A 179 -2.95 -11.22 -12.57
N ILE A 180 -2.94 -11.26 -13.90
CA ILE A 180 -3.83 -12.14 -14.68
C ILE A 180 -3.53 -13.62 -14.38
N ARG A 181 -2.27 -14.01 -14.24
CA ARG A 181 -1.89 -15.38 -13.84
C ARG A 181 -2.40 -15.73 -12.43
N ILE A 182 -2.29 -14.80 -11.48
CA ILE A 182 -2.87 -14.99 -10.13
C ILE A 182 -4.39 -15.12 -10.23
N LYS A 183 -5.06 -14.24 -10.98
CA LYS A 183 -6.51 -14.25 -11.12
C LYS A 183 -7.02 -15.58 -11.68
N GLU A 184 -6.32 -16.13 -12.66
CA GLU A 184 -6.69 -17.40 -13.28
C GLU A 184 -6.51 -18.59 -12.34
N ASN A 185 -5.39 -18.66 -11.63
CA ASN A 185 -4.95 -19.88 -10.94
C ASN A 185 -5.15 -19.83 -9.42
N ALA A 186 -5.18 -18.64 -8.84
CA ALA A 186 -5.39 -18.40 -7.42
C ALA A 186 -6.25 -17.13 -7.18
N PRO A 187 -7.51 -17.07 -7.68
CA PRO A 187 -8.36 -15.87 -7.57
C PRO A 187 -8.51 -15.37 -6.14
N TRP A 188 -8.44 -16.25 -5.15
CA TRP A 188 -8.54 -15.88 -3.73
C TRP A 188 -7.41 -14.95 -3.26
N LEU A 189 -6.26 -14.90 -3.94
CA LEU A 189 -5.17 -13.96 -3.65
C LEU A 189 -5.49 -12.53 -4.10
N THR A 190 -6.34 -12.33 -5.12
CA THR A 190 -6.66 -10.99 -5.62
C THR A 190 -7.47 -10.17 -4.60
N ASP A 191 -8.23 -10.83 -3.72
CA ASP A 191 -8.91 -10.20 -2.59
C ASP A 191 -7.92 -9.57 -1.59
N TYR A 192 -6.79 -10.23 -1.33
CA TYR A 192 -5.73 -9.68 -0.48
C TYR A 192 -5.03 -8.49 -1.12
N ILE A 193 -4.89 -8.51 -2.46
CA ILE A 193 -4.38 -7.36 -3.23
C ILE A 193 -5.34 -6.18 -3.13
N LEU A 194 -6.64 -6.42 -3.37
CA LEU A 194 -7.68 -5.40 -3.30
C LEU A 194 -7.76 -4.77 -1.89
N LYS A 195 -7.64 -5.59 -0.84
CA LYS A 195 -7.58 -5.16 0.57
C LYS A 195 -6.28 -4.43 0.95
N GLY A 196 -5.30 -4.35 0.06
CA GLY A 196 -4.01 -3.71 0.31
C GLY A 196 -3.10 -4.49 1.26
N LYS A 197 -3.38 -5.78 1.49
CA LYS A 197 -2.59 -6.66 2.35
C LYS A 197 -1.41 -7.31 1.62
N LEU A 198 -1.49 -7.38 0.29
CA LEU A 198 -0.43 -7.93 -0.57
C LEU A 198 -0.22 -7.04 -1.80
N GLY A 199 1.04 -6.89 -2.21
CA GLY A 199 1.38 -6.40 -3.55
C GLY A 199 1.23 -7.49 -4.61
N ILE A 200 1.23 -7.11 -5.88
CA ILE A 200 1.08 -8.05 -7.01
C ILE A 200 2.26 -9.02 -7.08
N TYR A 201 3.50 -8.50 -7.07
CA TYR A 201 4.69 -9.35 -7.11
C TYR A 201 4.78 -10.29 -5.90
N PRO A 202 4.61 -9.81 -4.64
CA PRO A 202 4.44 -10.68 -3.48
C PRO A 202 3.43 -11.81 -3.64
N ALA A 203 2.23 -11.49 -4.12
CA ALA A 203 1.18 -12.47 -4.35
C ALA A 203 1.57 -13.48 -5.44
N TYR A 204 2.26 -13.04 -6.50
CA TYR A 204 2.76 -13.90 -7.57
C TYR A 204 3.83 -14.87 -7.08
N SER A 205 4.78 -14.41 -6.26
CA SER A 205 5.81 -15.26 -5.65
C SER A 205 5.18 -16.29 -4.71
N ILE A 206 4.21 -15.89 -3.89
CA ILE A 206 3.45 -16.80 -3.02
C ILE A 206 2.74 -17.86 -3.85
N TYR A 207 1.98 -17.44 -4.87
CA TYR A 207 1.28 -18.33 -5.79
C TYR A 207 2.23 -19.37 -6.38
N THR A 208 3.34 -18.92 -6.96
CA THR A 208 4.33 -19.79 -7.61
C THR A 208 4.91 -20.79 -6.63
N LYS A 209 5.33 -20.34 -5.43
CA LYS A 209 5.91 -21.22 -4.40
C LYS A 209 4.92 -22.25 -3.88
N LEU A 210 3.68 -21.85 -3.62
CA LEU A 210 2.63 -22.77 -3.17
C LEU A 210 2.26 -23.79 -4.25
N GLN A 211 2.28 -23.38 -5.51
CA GLN A 211 2.06 -24.27 -6.65
C GLN A 211 3.20 -25.29 -6.79
N GLU A 212 4.46 -24.85 -6.73
CA GLU A 212 5.65 -25.72 -6.73
C GLU A 212 5.59 -26.78 -5.62
N MET A 213 5.12 -26.39 -4.42
CA MET A 213 4.99 -27.29 -3.28
C MET A 213 3.73 -28.18 -3.33
N GLY A 214 2.79 -27.93 -4.25
CA GLY A 214 1.50 -28.62 -4.31
C GLY A 214 0.55 -28.28 -3.15
N LEU A 215 0.75 -27.13 -2.49
CA LEU A 215 0.00 -26.70 -1.30
C LEU A 215 -0.95 -25.53 -1.56
N LEU A 216 -1.06 -25.05 -2.80
CA LEU A 216 -1.90 -23.90 -3.17
C LEU A 216 -3.36 -24.06 -2.70
N GLU A 217 -4.00 -25.18 -3.04
CA GLU A 217 -5.38 -25.47 -2.65
C GLU A 217 -5.54 -25.73 -1.14
N ALA A 218 -4.53 -26.31 -0.50
CA ALA A 218 -4.55 -26.58 0.94
C ALA A 218 -4.51 -25.25 1.72
N VAL A 219 -3.62 -24.33 1.34
CA VAL A 219 -3.54 -22.98 1.92
C VAL A 219 -4.79 -22.17 1.63
N ALA A 220 -5.40 -22.32 0.44
CA ALA A 220 -6.66 -21.67 0.10
C ALA A 220 -7.79 -22.05 1.07
N LYS A 221 -7.78 -23.27 1.62
CA LYS A 221 -8.81 -23.79 2.53
C LYS A 221 -8.58 -23.46 4.01
N LEU A 222 -7.45 -22.83 4.35
CA LEU A 222 -7.17 -22.42 5.72
C LEU A 222 -8.22 -21.43 6.24
N PRO A 223 -8.52 -21.43 7.56
CA PRO A 223 -9.36 -20.43 8.17
C PRO A 223 -8.87 -19.00 7.82
N PRO A 224 -9.78 -18.04 7.52
CA PRO A 224 -9.37 -16.71 7.05
C PRO A 224 -8.35 -16.00 7.94
N TYR A 225 -8.45 -16.18 9.27
CA TYR A 225 -7.50 -15.65 10.24
C TYR A 225 -6.09 -16.25 10.07
N GLU A 226 -5.98 -17.57 10.01
CA GLU A 226 -4.68 -18.25 9.84
C GLU A 226 -4.08 -17.95 8.47
N ARG A 227 -4.91 -18.01 7.42
CA ARG A 227 -4.49 -17.67 6.06
C ARG A 227 -3.98 -16.24 5.99
N ASN A 228 -4.67 -15.29 6.65
CA ASN A 228 -4.23 -13.91 6.73
C ASN A 228 -2.87 -13.76 7.42
N SER A 229 -2.68 -14.39 8.58
CA SER A 229 -1.40 -14.35 9.31
C SER A 229 -0.27 -14.98 8.47
N LEU A 230 -0.54 -16.09 7.78
CA LEU A 230 0.45 -16.78 6.96
C LEU A 230 0.90 -15.93 5.75
N LEU A 231 -0.01 -15.18 5.14
CA LEU A 231 0.29 -14.39 3.95
C LEU A 231 0.89 -13.02 4.26
N THR A 232 0.78 -12.57 5.51
CA THR A 232 1.35 -11.31 6.00
C THR A 232 2.61 -11.62 6.81
N ASP A 233 2.49 -11.79 8.13
CA ASP A 233 3.61 -12.00 9.04
C ASP A 233 4.37 -13.33 8.79
N GLY A 234 3.66 -14.34 8.29
CA GLY A 234 4.20 -15.68 8.02
C GLY A 234 4.74 -15.87 6.61
N ARG A 235 4.75 -14.83 5.77
CA ARG A 235 5.01 -14.94 4.32
C ARG A 235 6.34 -15.63 4.03
N LYS A 236 7.34 -15.38 4.86
CA LYS A 236 8.68 -15.97 4.74
C LYS A 236 8.67 -17.51 4.79
N ILE A 237 7.76 -18.13 5.53
CA ILE A 237 7.60 -19.60 5.56
C ILE A 237 7.33 -20.14 4.15
N ILE A 238 6.50 -19.43 3.38
CA ILE A 238 6.17 -19.80 2.00
C ILE A 238 7.37 -19.54 1.08
N LEU A 239 7.97 -18.35 1.18
CA LEU A 239 9.03 -17.92 0.27
C LEU A 239 10.33 -18.72 0.45
N ASP A 240 10.67 -19.07 1.69
CA ASP A 240 11.83 -19.92 2.03
C ASP A 240 11.60 -21.40 1.67
N GLY A 241 10.42 -21.75 1.14
CA GLY A 241 10.09 -23.11 0.74
C GLY A 241 10.00 -24.09 1.91
N ARG A 242 9.58 -23.64 3.09
CA ARG A 242 9.46 -24.45 4.32
C ARG A 242 8.22 -25.35 4.26
N LYS A 243 8.24 -26.31 3.34
CA LYS A 243 7.18 -27.28 3.13
C LYS A 243 6.86 -28.07 4.41
N ASP A 244 7.87 -28.38 5.21
CA ASP A 244 7.75 -29.03 6.51
C ASP A 244 6.83 -28.27 7.48
N LEU A 245 6.98 -26.94 7.56
CA LEU A 245 6.13 -26.10 8.42
C LEU A 245 4.75 -25.89 7.81
N LEU A 246 4.67 -25.73 6.49
CA LEU A 246 3.39 -25.55 5.80
C LEU A 246 2.51 -26.79 5.91
N GLU A 247 3.07 -27.99 5.77
CA GLU A 247 2.34 -29.25 5.94
C GLU A 247 1.75 -29.37 7.35
N GLU A 248 2.48 -28.97 8.39
CA GLU A 248 1.97 -28.97 9.76
C GLU A 248 0.85 -27.94 9.98
N ILE A 249 0.94 -26.77 9.33
CA ILE A 249 -0.11 -25.74 9.37
C ILE A 249 -1.38 -26.23 8.66
N VAL A 250 -1.27 -26.71 7.41
CA VAL A 250 -2.45 -27.12 6.63
C VAL A 250 -3.13 -28.36 7.20
N ASN A 251 -2.41 -29.19 7.96
CA ASN A 251 -2.96 -30.33 8.68
C ASN A 251 -3.47 -29.96 10.10
N HIS A 252 -3.52 -28.66 10.44
CA HIS A 252 -3.97 -28.14 11.73
C HIS A 252 -3.20 -28.69 12.95
N ARG A 253 -1.96 -29.10 12.75
CA ARG A 253 -1.06 -29.60 13.83
C ARG A 253 -0.24 -28.48 14.45
N MET A 254 -0.09 -27.36 13.76
CA MET A 254 0.68 -26.21 14.20
C MET A 254 -0.03 -24.91 13.81
N ALA A 255 -0.12 -23.98 14.75
CA ALA A 255 -0.60 -22.64 14.44
C ALA A 255 0.46 -21.85 13.65
N VAL A 256 0.03 -20.95 12.78
CA VAL A 256 0.93 -20.09 11.99
C VAL A 256 1.91 -19.32 12.88
N SER A 257 1.43 -18.79 14.02
CA SER A 257 2.27 -18.07 15.00
C SER A 257 3.39 -18.93 15.57
N GLN A 258 3.13 -20.22 15.81
CA GLN A 258 4.14 -21.16 16.28
C GLN A 258 5.18 -21.43 15.19
N ALA A 259 4.75 -21.60 13.94
CA ALA A 259 5.64 -21.79 12.81
C ALA A 259 6.55 -20.56 12.58
N ILE A 260 6.00 -19.35 12.71
CA ILE A 260 6.77 -18.08 12.63
C ILE A 260 7.84 -18.05 13.72
N ASN A 261 7.48 -18.36 14.96
CA ASN A 261 8.43 -18.36 16.08
C ASN A 261 9.53 -19.41 15.90
N LYS A 262 9.17 -20.59 15.37
CA LYS A 262 10.12 -21.65 15.06
C LYS A 262 11.12 -21.19 13.99
N LEU A 263 10.65 -20.58 12.90
CA LEU A 263 11.51 -20.03 11.86
C LEU A 263 12.47 -18.96 12.42
N LYS A 264 11.94 -18.00 13.20
CA LYS A 264 12.75 -16.95 13.85
C LYS A 264 13.82 -17.52 14.78
N THR A 265 13.50 -18.59 15.51
CA THR A 265 14.44 -19.25 16.44
C THR A 265 15.55 -19.97 15.67
N GLU A 266 15.21 -20.69 14.61
CA GLU A 266 16.17 -21.37 13.74
C GLU A 266 17.13 -20.37 13.06
N GLU A 267 16.65 -19.22 12.61
CA GLU A 267 17.48 -18.15 12.05
C GLU A 267 18.46 -17.57 13.07
N LYS A 268 17.99 -17.30 14.30
CA LYS A 268 18.85 -16.83 15.39
C LYS A 268 19.96 -17.84 15.69
N LEU A 269 19.64 -19.14 15.75
CA LEU A 269 20.61 -20.21 15.95
C LEU A 269 21.62 -20.30 14.79
N LYS A 270 21.18 -20.15 13.53
CA LYS A 270 22.08 -20.12 12.37
C LYS A 270 23.02 -18.91 12.41
N LYS A 271 22.53 -17.72 12.80
CA LYS A 271 23.34 -16.51 12.97
C LYS A 271 24.36 -16.65 14.11
N ALA A 272 23.97 -17.27 15.23
CA ALA A 272 24.88 -17.54 16.35
C ALA A 272 26.00 -18.52 15.98
N LYS A 273 25.70 -19.56 15.19
CA LYS A 273 26.69 -20.52 14.69
C LYS A 273 27.66 -19.93 13.66
N LYS A 274 27.28 -18.85 12.96
CA LYS A 274 28.14 -18.16 11.98
C LYS A 274 29.15 -17.16 12.59
N LYS A 275 29.15 -16.96 13.91
CA LYS A 275 30.20 -16.20 14.61
C LYS A 275 31.17 -17.15 15.33
N PRO A 276 32.39 -17.40 14.82
CA PRO A 276 33.50 -17.82 15.65
C PRO A 276 34.52 -16.68 15.85
N LYS A 277 34.93 -16.50 17.11
CA LYS A 277 36.18 -15.92 17.62
C LYS A 277 36.63 -14.55 17.10
N ALA A 278 36.48 -13.53 17.96
CA ALA A 278 37.32 -12.33 17.91
C ALA A 278 38.73 -12.66 18.41
N LYS A 279 39.73 -11.93 17.89
CA LYS A 279 41.09 -11.73 18.43
C LYS A 279 42.00 -12.98 18.45
N GLU A 280 42.82 -13.11 17.42
CA GLU A 280 44.26 -13.39 17.51
C GLU A 280 44.85 -13.21 16.10
N ASP A 281 46.08 -12.68 16.05
CA ASP A 281 46.98 -12.50 14.90
C ASP A 281 46.81 -11.25 14.02
N ILE A 282 47.53 -10.21 14.51
CA ILE A 282 48.19 -9.16 13.75
C ILE A 282 49.42 -9.76 13.04
N GLU A 283 49.72 -9.25 11.83
CA GLU A 283 50.99 -9.29 11.05
C GLU A 283 51.17 -10.28 9.85
N ARG A 284 51.58 -9.66 8.72
CA ARG A 284 52.33 -10.12 7.51
C ARG A 284 51.54 -10.61 6.29
N GLU A 285 51.49 -9.78 5.23
CA GLU A 285 52.39 -9.71 4.03
C GLU A 285 52.06 -10.87 3.05
N GLU A 286 51.38 -10.62 1.93
CA GLU A 286 51.81 -10.07 0.62
C GLU A 286 52.04 -11.19 -0.43
N GLU A 287 51.60 -10.92 -1.68
CA GLU A 287 51.93 -11.59 -2.95
C GLU A 287 51.34 -13.00 -3.22
N ASP A 288 50.91 -13.41 -4.43
CA ASP A 288 50.58 -12.75 -5.70
C ASP A 288 49.91 -13.80 -6.63
N GLU A 289 49.26 -13.29 -7.69
CA GLU A 289 48.99 -13.89 -9.02
C GLU A 289 48.11 -15.15 -9.23
N GLY A 290 47.19 -15.01 -10.21
CA GLY A 290 46.69 -16.14 -11.01
C GLY A 290 45.27 -15.99 -11.56
N GLU A 291 45.15 -15.34 -12.72
CA GLU A 291 43.95 -15.22 -13.56
C GLU A 291 43.28 -16.57 -13.90
N GLU A 292 41.95 -16.57 -14.08
CA GLU A 292 41.32 -17.03 -15.34
C GLU A 292 39.85 -16.56 -15.39
N ASP A 293 39.56 -15.77 -16.41
CA ASP A 293 38.23 -15.35 -16.88
C ASP A 293 37.41 -16.56 -17.37
N GLU A 294 36.15 -16.67 -16.94
CA GLU A 294 35.07 -17.15 -17.82
C GLU A 294 33.79 -16.36 -17.53
N THR A 295 33.52 -15.41 -18.42
CA THR A 295 32.23 -14.77 -18.64
C THR A 295 31.18 -15.80 -19.09
N ILE A 296 29.98 -15.79 -18.50
CA ILE A 296 28.68 -15.99 -19.18
C ILE A 296 27.54 -15.41 -18.29
N ASP A 297 26.92 -14.38 -18.84
CA ASP A 297 25.54 -13.84 -18.71
C ASP A 297 24.82 -13.81 -17.34
N ARG A 298 24.75 -12.60 -16.78
CA ARG A 298 23.79 -12.15 -15.77
C ARG A 298 22.49 -11.69 -16.43
N GLU A 299 21.39 -12.37 -16.15
CA GLU A 299 20.05 -11.78 -16.27
C GLU A 299 19.66 -11.14 -14.93
N ASP A 300 19.59 -9.81 -14.94
CA ASP A 300 19.10 -8.98 -13.82
C ASP A 300 17.62 -9.26 -13.55
N SER A 301 17.36 -10.03 -12.49
CA SER A 301 16.07 -10.04 -11.80
C SER A 301 16.11 -9.01 -10.68
N GLU A 302 15.40 -7.90 -10.87
CA GLU A 302 15.15 -6.91 -9.82
C GLU A 302 14.35 -7.58 -8.69
N SER A 303 15.08 -8.03 -7.67
CA SER A 303 14.60 -8.46 -6.37
C SER A 303 14.33 -7.22 -5.52
N ASP A 304 13.12 -6.68 -5.59
CA ASP A 304 12.58 -5.81 -4.53
C ASP A 304 12.30 -6.66 -3.29
N ASN A 305 13.25 -6.68 -2.36
CA ASN A 305 13.07 -7.29 -1.05
C ASN A 305 13.90 -6.57 0.02
N ASP A 306 13.58 -5.31 0.30
CA ASP A 306 13.93 -4.68 1.57
C ASP A 306 12.70 -4.73 2.49
N GLU A 307 12.48 -5.91 3.07
CA GLU A 307 11.52 -6.14 4.14
C GLU A 307 11.99 -5.41 5.42
N TYR A 308 11.50 -4.18 5.59
CA TYR A 308 11.65 -3.38 6.81
C TYR A 308 10.96 -4.09 7.99
N ASP A 309 11.71 -4.37 9.06
CA ASP A 309 11.24 -5.10 10.27
C ASP A 309 10.33 -4.23 11.16
N LEU A 310 9.06 -4.11 10.77
CA LEU A 310 8.01 -3.44 11.55
C LEU A 310 7.61 -4.19 12.83
N VAL A 311 7.83 -5.51 12.90
CA VAL A 311 7.37 -6.36 14.01
C VAL A 311 8.32 -6.27 15.21
N GLY A 312 9.62 -6.09 14.96
CA GLY A 312 10.64 -5.87 16.00
C GLY A 312 10.48 -4.54 16.76
N GLU A 313 9.90 -3.52 16.15
CA GLU A 313 9.65 -2.22 16.81
C GLU A 313 8.33 -2.20 17.59
N TRP A 314 7.28 -2.87 17.07
CA TRP A 314 6.00 -3.00 17.79
C TRP A 314 6.10 -3.82 19.08
N GLN A 315 6.95 -4.85 19.11
CA GLN A 315 7.16 -5.65 20.34
C GLN A 315 7.95 -4.89 21.42
N ARG A 316 8.87 -3.99 21.01
CA ARG A 316 9.60 -3.10 21.93
C ARG A 316 8.71 -1.99 22.49
N ALA A 317 7.81 -1.45 21.67
CA ALA A 317 6.83 -0.45 22.11
C ALA A 317 5.82 -1.00 23.12
N LYS A 318 5.39 -2.25 22.96
CA LYS A 318 4.45 -2.91 23.90
C LYS A 318 5.07 -3.24 25.26
N GLU A 319 6.35 -3.65 25.28
CA GLU A 319 7.11 -3.89 26.52
C GLU A 319 7.46 -2.58 27.26
N GLU A 320 7.52 -1.44 26.57
CA GLU A 320 7.68 -0.12 27.17
C GLU A 320 6.36 0.50 27.64
N GLU A 321 5.24 0.25 26.95
CA GLU A 321 3.88 0.66 27.37
C GLU A 321 3.42 -0.03 28.66
N GLU A 322 3.68 -1.33 28.82
CA GLU A 322 3.31 -2.07 30.04
C GLU A 322 4.09 -1.62 31.30
N LYS A 323 5.20 -0.89 31.13
CA LYS A 323 6.00 -0.34 32.24
C LYS A 323 5.59 1.06 32.71
N GLN A 324 4.70 1.76 31.99
CA GLN A 324 4.39 3.18 32.26
C GLN A 324 2.97 3.45 32.79
N LEU A 325 2.15 2.43 33.06
CA LEU A 325 0.81 2.63 33.60
C LEU A 325 0.84 2.90 35.12
N THR A 326 0.93 4.19 35.50
CA THR A 326 0.25 4.73 36.70
C THR A 326 -0.30 6.14 36.40
N PRO A 327 -1.56 6.45 36.74
CA PRO A 327 -2.23 7.67 36.27
C PRO A 327 -2.18 8.82 37.30
N GLN A 328 -1.93 10.04 36.85
CA GLN A 328 -2.43 11.26 37.50
C GLN A 328 -2.91 12.29 36.47
N PHE A 329 -4.00 12.97 36.86
CA PHE A 329 -4.90 13.84 36.09
C PHE A 329 -4.50 15.33 36.16
N ASN A 330 -5.14 16.16 35.32
CA ASN A 330 -5.21 17.64 35.24
C ASN A 330 -4.02 18.35 34.57
N GLU A 331 -4.15 19.44 33.79
CA GLU A 331 -5.23 20.42 33.55
C GLU A 331 -5.03 21.13 32.18
N LYS A 332 -6.01 21.96 31.77
CA LYS A 332 -6.15 22.68 30.48
C LYS A 332 -5.05 23.71 30.19
N ASP A 333 -4.82 24.03 28.90
CA ASP A 333 -4.71 25.41 28.38
C ASP A 333 -4.73 25.50 26.84
N GLU A 334 -4.97 26.72 26.35
CA GLU A 334 -5.66 27.15 25.13
C GLU A 334 -4.87 27.18 23.78
N GLU A 335 -5.67 27.19 22.71
CA GLU A 335 -5.51 27.52 21.27
C GLU A 335 -4.13 27.79 20.59
N ALA A 336 -3.88 27.08 19.47
CA ALA A 336 -3.04 27.50 18.33
C ALA A 336 -3.48 26.79 17.02
N PRO A 337 -3.36 27.41 15.82
CA PRO A 337 -3.99 26.96 14.57
C PRO A 337 -3.30 25.72 13.95
N PRO A 338 -4.00 24.93 13.09
CA PRO A 338 -3.58 23.59 12.73
C PRO A 338 -2.71 23.59 11.46
N THR A 339 -1.40 23.56 11.61
CA THR A 339 -0.47 23.09 10.57
C THR A 339 0.53 22.12 11.17
N ARG A 340 0.05 20.96 11.62
CA ARG A 340 0.94 19.90 12.12
C ARG A 340 1.00 18.76 11.12
N ILE A 341 2.05 18.77 10.29
CA ILE A 341 2.67 17.53 9.80
C ILE A 341 2.94 16.70 11.07
N VAL A 342 2.51 15.44 11.12
CA VAL A 342 2.70 14.62 12.32
C VAL A 342 4.20 14.36 12.48
N ILE A 343 4.79 15.06 13.46
CA ILE A 343 6.21 15.02 13.79
C ILE A 343 6.48 13.77 14.64
N TYR A 344 7.47 12.98 14.24
CA TYR A 344 8.09 11.98 15.10
C TYR A 344 8.78 12.72 16.27
N THR A 345 8.33 12.49 17.51
CA THR A 345 8.91 13.09 18.72
C THR A 345 9.65 12.03 19.53
N PRO A 346 10.90 11.69 19.16
CA PRO A 346 11.76 10.90 20.02
C PRO A 346 12.17 11.75 21.23
N LYS A 347 12.53 11.11 22.35
CA LYS A 347 13.13 11.81 23.49
C LYS A 347 14.36 12.59 23.00
N ALA A 348 14.46 13.87 23.38
CA ALA A 348 15.51 14.74 22.89
C ALA A 348 16.90 14.22 23.27
N ASP A 349 17.79 14.10 22.27
CA ASP A 349 19.22 13.79 22.46
C ASP A 349 20.02 15.08 22.27
N LEU A 350 20.09 15.86 23.34
CA LEU A 350 20.79 17.15 23.35
C LEU A 350 22.30 16.99 23.18
N ASP A 351 22.88 15.86 23.59
CA ASP A 351 24.31 15.58 23.38
C ASP A 351 24.66 15.52 21.90
N SER A 352 23.84 14.81 21.11
CA SER A 352 23.96 14.78 19.65
C SER A 352 23.73 16.16 19.02
N LEU A 353 22.75 16.93 19.52
CA LEU A 353 22.51 18.30 19.06
C LEU A 353 23.75 19.18 19.26
N TYR A 354 24.30 19.17 20.47
CA TYR A 354 25.41 20.03 20.85
C TYR A 354 26.71 19.64 20.16
N LYS A 355 26.90 18.35 19.85
CA LYS A 355 28.01 17.89 19.01
C LYS A 355 27.88 18.39 17.57
N ALA A 356 26.67 18.37 17.00
CA ALA A 356 26.41 18.83 15.65
C ALA A 356 26.39 20.37 15.54
N MET A 357 25.93 21.07 16.57
CA MET A 357 25.75 22.52 16.60
C MET A 357 26.33 23.13 17.89
N PRO A 358 27.66 23.30 17.98
CA PRO A 358 28.31 23.87 19.16
C PRO A 358 27.81 25.27 19.53
N SER A 359 27.32 26.04 18.55
CA SER A 359 26.74 27.37 18.76
C SER A 359 25.47 27.34 19.62
N ILE A 360 24.64 26.30 19.49
CA ILE A 360 23.43 26.15 20.33
C ILE A 360 23.84 25.83 21.77
N LYS A 361 24.82 24.93 21.95
CA LYS A 361 25.38 24.62 23.26
C LYS A 361 25.89 25.88 23.97
N LYS A 362 26.67 26.70 23.27
CA LYS A 362 27.20 27.96 23.79
C LYS A 362 26.08 28.91 24.25
N LEU A 363 24.98 29.01 23.50
CA LEU A 363 23.85 29.88 23.87
C LEU A 363 23.09 29.36 25.11
N VAL A 364 23.03 28.04 25.30
CA VAL A 364 22.47 27.43 26.51
C VAL A 364 23.40 27.65 27.71
N ASP A 365 24.71 27.41 27.54
CA ASP A 365 25.74 27.63 28.58
C ASP A 365 25.79 29.11 29.03
N GLU A 366 25.55 30.06 28.11
CA GLU A 366 25.46 31.50 28.39
C GLU A 366 24.10 31.93 28.99
N GLY A 367 23.15 31.01 29.17
CA GLY A 367 21.80 31.29 29.70
C GLY A 367 20.90 32.10 28.76
N LYS A 368 21.27 32.22 27.48
CA LYS A 368 20.48 32.93 26.45
C LYS A 368 19.38 32.06 25.84
N LEU A 369 19.53 30.74 25.92
CA LEU A 369 18.52 29.74 25.57
C LEU A 369 18.32 28.79 26.75
N THR A 370 17.08 28.34 26.95
CA THR A 370 16.81 27.28 27.93
C THR A 370 17.06 25.90 27.31
N GLU A 371 17.23 24.87 28.14
CA GLU A 371 17.28 23.48 27.65
C GLU A 371 16.01 23.11 26.87
N LYS A 372 14.84 23.60 27.29
CA LYS A 372 13.57 23.40 26.57
C LYS A 372 13.55 24.06 25.19
N ASP A 373 14.25 25.17 25.02
CA ASP A 373 14.42 25.78 23.68
C ASP A 373 15.37 24.92 22.83
N ALA A 374 16.42 24.36 23.42
CA ALA A 374 17.31 23.42 22.74
C ALA A 374 16.59 22.12 22.32
N GLU A 375 15.65 21.62 23.13
CA GLU A 375 14.79 20.49 22.76
C GLU A 375 13.94 20.79 21.52
N LYS A 376 13.33 21.97 21.44
CA LYS A 376 12.58 22.39 20.23
C LYS A 376 13.48 22.49 19.01
N ILE A 377 14.69 23.01 19.17
CA ILE A 377 15.69 23.08 18.09
C ILE A 377 16.09 21.67 17.65
N TYR A 378 16.27 20.74 18.60
CA TYR A 378 16.54 19.33 18.31
C TYR A 378 15.42 18.68 17.49
N GLU A 379 14.16 18.89 17.86
CA GLU A 379 13.01 18.37 17.11
C GLU A 379 13.03 18.85 15.65
N ILE A 380 13.24 20.16 15.43
CA ILE A 380 13.32 20.73 14.08
C ILE A 380 14.52 20.15 13.33
N TRP A 381 15.69 20.06 13.97
CA TRP A 381 16.90 19.50 13.36
C TRP A 381 16.71 18.05 12.91
N ARG A 382 16.09 17.22 13.76
CA ARG A 382 15.77 15.82 13.42
C ARG A 382 14.77 15.70 12.29
N ASN A 383 13.78 16.58 12.24
CA ASN A 383 12.84 16.65 11.12
C ASN A 383 13.54 17.04 9.81
N MET A 384 14.46 18.01 9.86
CA MET A 384 15.27 18.36 8.69
C MET A 384 16.09 17.16 8.21
N GLU A 385 16.77 16.44 9.10
CA GLU A 385 17.52 15.22 8.75
C GLU A 385 16.62 14.17 8.08
N ALA A 386 15.40 13.96 8.61
CA ALA A 386 14.43 13.04 8.00
C ALA A 386 14.02 13.49 6.58
N ILE A 387 13.76 14.79 6.39
CA ILE A 387 13.43 15.36 5.07
C ILE A 387 14.58 15.13 4.08
N TYR A 388 15.84 15.36 4.48
CA TYR A 388 16.98 15.14 3.61
C TYR A 388 17.17 13.65 3.27
N LYS A 389 16.95 12.73 4.22
CA LYS A 389 16.95 11.29 3.93
C LYS A 389 15.89 10.91 2.91
N GLN A 390 14.69 11.50 2.99
CA GLN A 390 13.64 11.28 2.00
C GLN A 390 14.01 11.87 0.62
N ALA A 391 14.63 13.05 0.58
CA ALA A 391 15.12 13.64 -0.66
C ALA A 391 16.22 12.77 -1.31
N SER A 392 17.16 12.23 -0.52
CA SER A 392 18.15 11.28 -0.99
C SER A 392 17.53 9.98 -1.50
N LEU A 393 16.49 9.45 -0.83
CA LEU A 393 15.76 8.28 -1.30
C LEU A 393 15.14 8.52 -2.68
N LEU A 394 14.50 9.68 -2.89
CA LEU A 394 13.96 10.07 -4.20
C LEU A 394 15.06 10.19 -5.25
N TRP A 395 16.19 10.81 -4.90
CA TRP A 395 17.36 10.91 -5.78
C TRP A 395 17.86 9.53 -6.23
N TYR A 396 18.09 8.62 -5.27
CA TYR A 396 18.61 7.28 -5.55
C TYR A 396 17.66 6.46 -6.41
N ASN A 397 16.35 6.61 -6.23
CA ASN A 397 15.32 5.89 -6.98
C ASN A 397 14.95 6.51 -8.33
N THR A 398 15.49 7.68 -8.67
CA THR A 398 15.16 8.38 -9.92
C THR A 398 16.42 8.81 -10.66
N VAL A 399 16.96 9.98 -10.31
CA VAL A 399 18.05 10.64 -11.03
C VAL A 399 19.34 9.81 -10.99
N ASN A 400 19.65 9.20 -9.85
CA ASN A 400 20.85 8.36 -9.70
C ASN A 400 20.85 7.17 -10.68
N ILE A 401 19.69 6.53 -10.91
CA ILE A 401 19.56 5.41 -11.87
C ILE A 401 19.86 5.90 -13.29
N LEU A 402 19.33 7.08 -13.66
CA LEU A 402 19.54 7.67 -14.98
C LEU A 402 21.02 8.00 -15.19
N LEU A 403 21.66 8.64 -14.22
CA LEU A 403 23.08 9.01 -14.30
C LEU A 403 24.00 7.79 -14.26
N LYS A 404 23.62 6.73 -13.53
CA LYS A 404 24.36 5.45 -13.53
C LYS A 404 24.31 4.77 -14.91
N ARG A 405 23.20 4.86 -15.64
CA ARG A 405 23.06 4.26 -16.99
C ARG A 405 23.97 4.87 -18.04
N ILE A 406 24.33 6.15 -17.89
CA ILE A 406 25.24 6.84 -18.81
C ILE A 406 26.71 6.76 -18.36
N GLY A 407 27.01 5.93 -17.36
CA GLY A 407 28.38 5.58 -16.97
C GLY A 407 29.07 6.54 -16.00
N LEU A 408 28.34 7.50 -15.39
CA LEU A 408 28.95 8.38 -14.37
C LEU A 408 29.34 7.57 -13.13
N SER A 409 30.48 7.90 -12.54
CA SER A 409 30.94 7.35 -11.26
C SER A 409 30.06 7.80 -10.09
N GLU A 410 30.13 7.09 -8.96
CA GLU A 410 29.36 7.45 -7.77
C GLU A 410 29.66 8.88 -7.28
N LYS A 411 30.94 9.25 -7.28
CA LYS A 411 31.38 10.59 -6.89
C LYS A 411 30.79 11.69 -7.78
N GLU A 412 30.78 11.48 -9.11
CA GLU A 412 30.20 12.45 -10.05
C GLU A 412 28.67 12.57 -9.86
N ARG A 413 27.98 11.45 -9.59
CA ARG A 413 26.54 11.47 -9.30
C ARG A 413 26.24 12.20 -8.00
N GLU A 414 27.02 11.97 -6.95
CA GLU A 414 26.87 12.70 -5.69
C GLU A 414 27.12 14.20 -5.86
N GLU A 415 28.11 14.59 -6.67
CA GLU A 415 28.38 15.99 -6.96
C GLU A 415 27.18 16.67 -7.65
N ILE A 416 26.56 16.01 -8.63
CA ILE A 416 25.33 16.49 -9.27
C ILE A 416 24.17 16.58 -8.28
N PHE A 417 24.02 15.61 -7.35
CA PHE A 417 23.02 15.71 -6.29
C PHE A 417 23.20 17.00 -5.50
N TYR A 418 24.42 17.26 -5.03
CA TYR A 418 24.72 18.47 -4.27
C TYR A 418 24.46 19.75 -5.07
N GLU A 419 24.85 19.81 -6.34
CA GLU A 419 24.53 20.94 -7.22
C GLU A 419 23.02 21.18 -7.32
N MET A 420 22.23 20.11 -7.44
CA MET A 420 20.76 20.20 -7.55
C MET A 420 20.12 20.74 -6.27
N VAL A 421 20.57 20.30 -5.09
CA VAL A 421 19.96 20.71 -3.81
C VAL A 421 20.53 22.03 -3.27
N ARG A 422 21.73 22.42 -3.69
CA ARG A 422 22.44 23.62 -3.23
C ARG A 422 21.61 24.91 -3.22
N PRO A 423 20.81 25.24 -4.26
CA PRO A 423 20.02 26.48 -4.27
C PRO A 423 18.95 26.56 -3.17
N TYR A 424 18.56 25.41 -2.62
CA TYR A 424 17.52 25.30 -1.60
C TYR A 424 18.08 25.27 -0.17
N PHE A 425 19.39 25.14 0.01
CA PHE A 425 20.06 25.25 1.31
C PHE A 425 20.22 26.72 1.74
N ARG A 426 19.08 27.40 1.93
CA ARG A 426 19.01 28.77 2.46
C ARG A 426 17.80 28.92 3.37
N LEU A 427 17.86 29.91 4.24
CA LEU A 427 16.68 30.34 4.98
C LEU A 427 15.79 31.16 4.02
N PHE A 428 14.61 30.64 3.70
CA PHE A 428 13.61 31.37 2.93
C PHE A 428 13.02 32.49 3.79
N SER A 429 12.74 33.63 3.17
CA SER A 429 12.06 34.74 3.84
C SER A 429 10.65 34.32 4.25
N ARG A 430 10.07 35.04 5.22
CA ARG A 430 8.73 34.73 5.73
C ARG A 430 7.69 34.86 4.61
N GLU A 431 7.91 35.80 3.69
CA GLU A 431 7.09 36.08 2.52
C GLU A 431 7.15 34.96 1.46
N GLU A 432 8.25 34.21 1.39
CA GLU A 432 8.39 33.06 0.49
C GLU A 432 7.73 31.79 1.03
N VAL A 433 7.54 31.68 2.35
CA VAL A 433 7.06 30.47 3.02
C VAL A 433 5.55 30.53 3.32
N PHE A 434 5.02 31.71 3.63
CA PHE A 434 3.62 31.86 4.04
C PHE A 434 2.78 32.51 2.94
N PRO A 435 1.56 32.01 2.67
CA PRO A 435 0.60 32.67 1.79
C PRO A 435 0.34 34.11 2.24
N LYS A 436 0.05 34.99 1.29
CA LYS A 436 -0.17 36.42 1.55
C LYS A 436 -1.28 36.66 2.58
N GLU A 437 -2.31 35.83 2.55
CA GLU A 437 -3.46 35.86 3.45
C GLU A 437 -3.07 35.56 4.90
N VAL A 438 -2.08 34.67 5.12
CA VAL A 438 -1.52 34.38 6.45
C VAL A 438 -0.68 35.55 6.95
N LEU A 439 0.10 36.17 6.06
CA LEU A 439 0.92 37.34 6.41
C LEU A 439 0.06 38.58 6.71
N GLU A 440 -1.10 38.69 6.08
CA GLU A 440 -2.11 39.73 6.31
C GLU A 440 -3.02 39.44 7.51
N GLY A 441 -2.84 38.32 8.22
CA GLY A 441 -3.63 37.95 9.40
C GLY A 441 -5.10 37.62 9.11
N LYS A 442 -5.39 37.14 7.89
CA LYS A 442 -6.75 36.80 7.43
C LYS A 442 -7.12 35.32 7.60
N LEU A 443 -6.22 34.52 8.19
CA LEU A 443 -6.34 33.06 8.39
C LEU A 443 -6.08 32.67 9.84
#